data_AF-A0A2N5MH30-F1
#
_entry.id   AF-A0A2N5MH30-F1
#
_cell.length_a   1.000
_cell.length_b   1.000
_cell.length_c   1.000
_cell.angle_alpha   90.00
_cell.angle_beta   90.00
_cell.angle_gamma   90.00
#
_symmetry.space_group_name_H-M   'P 1'
#
loop_
_entity.id
_entity.type
_entity.pdbx_description
1 polymer ?
#
loop_
_entity_poly.entity_id
_entity_poly.type
_entity_poly.pdbx_seq_one_letter_code
_entity_poly.pdbx_strand_id
1 'polypeptide(L)' 'MLESRVVQLDHQHTDVSRGNSDMKEFKFGNTTVVIHSPLVHMNTDEKKKWFQDEVEKGNKVLKQIVAAVGECYRIP' A
#
# COMPACT_ATOMS: atom_id res chain seq x y z
N MET A 1 -29.41 -11.72 21.54
CA MET A 1 -29.30 -12.00 20.09
C MET A 1 -28.36 -10.95 19.52
N LEU A 2 -27.13 -11.32 19.17
CA LEU A 2 -26.16 -10.36 18.60
C LEU A 2 -26.60 -10.03 17.18
N GLU A 3 -27.03 -8.79 16.97
CA GLU A 3 -27.34 -8.30 15.64
C GLU A 3 -26.07 -8.33 14.79
N SER A 4 -26.11 -9.17 13.77
CA SER A 4 -25.01 -9.31 12.82
C SER A 4 -24.93 -8.02 12.03
N ARG A 5 -23.89 -7.20 12.27
CA ARG A 5 -23.60 -6.04 11.42
C ARG A 5 -23.25 -6.54 10.02
N VAL A 6 -24.22 -6.51 9.12
CA VAL A 6 -24.02 -6.74 7.70
C VAL A 6 -23.27 -5.53 7.16
N VAL A 7 -21.98 -5.69 6.83
CA VAL A 7 -21.23 -4.67 6.12
C VAL A 7 -21.81 -4.59 4.71
N GLN A 8 -22.48 -3.48 4.38
CA GLN A 8 -23.03 -3.26 3.03
C GLN A 8 -21.87 -3.27 2.02
N LEU A 9 -21.83 -4.29 1.17
CA LEU A 9 -20.82 -4.50 0.13
C LEU A 9 -21.10 -3.65 -1.13
N ASP A 10 -21.70 -2.46 -0.98
CA ASP A 10 -22.17 -1.66 -2.13
C ASP A 10 -21.17 -0.57 -2.55
N HIS A 11 -20.07 -0.39 -1.81
CA HIS A 11 -19.01 0.49 -2.26
C HIS A 11 -18.10 -0.25 -3.24
N GLN A 12 -18.42 -0.12 -4.53
CA GLN A 12 -17.54 -0.57 -5.60
C GLN A 12 -16.19 0.15 -5.46
N HIS A 13 -15.16 -0.59 -5.06
CA HIS A 13 -13.80 -0.08 -4.91
C HIS A 13 -13.36 0.50 -6.27
N THR A 14 -13.02 1.79 -6.32
CA THR A 14 -12.71 2.56 -7.54
C THR A 14 -11.37 2.16 -8.19
N ASP A 15 -10.85 0.95 -7.95
CA ASP A 15 -9.60 0.52 -8.55
C ASP A 15 -9.80 0.22 -10.03
N VAL A 16 -9.55 1.25 -10.84
CA VAL A 16 -9.36 1.10 -12.27
C VAL A 16 -8.01 0.40 -12.44
N SER A 17 -8.03 -0.89 -12.75
CA SER A 17 -6.81 -1.69 -12.98
C SER A 17 -5.93 -0.99 -14.03
N ARG A 18 -4.76 -0.51 -13.60
CA ARG A 18 -3.81 0.26 -14.43
C ARG A 18 -2.98 -0.60 -15.40
N GLY A 19 -3.57 -1.65 -15.96
CA GLY A 19 -2.88 -2.63 -16.81
C GLY A 19 -2.11 -3.69 -16.00
N ASN A 20 -1.36 -4.53 -16.73
CA ASN A 20 -0.68 -5.74 -16.27
C ASN A 20 0.42 -5.44 -15.24
N SER A 21 0.03 -5.14 -14.00
CA SER A 21 0.92 -4.99 -12.86
C SER A 21 0.98 -6.33 -12.14
N ASP A 22 2.20 -6.83 -11.88
CA ASP A 22 2.41 -8.09 -11.16
C ASP A 22 1.55 -8.14 -9.88
N MET A 23 0.76 -9.20 -9.75
CA MET A 23 -0.20 -9.36 -8.65
C MET A 23 0.29 -10.41 -7.65
N LYS A 24 0.04 -10.17 -6.36
CA LYS A 24 0.21 -11.20 -5.34
C LYS A 24 -1.05 -11.32 -4.49
N GLU A 25 -1.50 -12.55 -4.34
CA GLU A 25 -2.68 -12.90 -3.56
C GLU A 25 -2.26 -13.36 -2.15
N PHE A 26 -2.97 -12.85 -1.15
CA PHE A 26 -2.86 -13.27 0.24
C PHE A 26 -4.25 -13.69 0.73
N LYS A 27 -4.35 -14.88 1.34
CA LYS A 27 -5.59 -15.35 1.96
C LYS A 27 -5.49 -15.27 3.48
N PHE A 28 -6.42 -14.55 4.09
CA PHE A 28 -6.56 -14.41 5.54
C PHE A 28 -7.96 -14.88 5.94
N GLY A 29 -8.09 -16.15 6.35
CA GLY A 29 -9.39 -16.76 6.64
C GLY A 29 -10.29 -16.75 5.40
N ASN A 30 -11.42 -16.03 5.49
CA ASN A 30 -12.38 -15.87 4.38
C ASN A 30 -12.09 -14.65 3.49
N THR A 31 -11.07 -13.85 3.82
CA THR A 31 -10.74 -12.63 3.06
C THR A 31 -9.57 -12.90 2.12
N THR A 32 -9.72 -12.52 0.86
CA THR A 32 -8.65 -12.57 -0.15
C THR A 32 -8.21 -11.15 -0.47
N VAL A 33 -6.93 -10.87 -0.26
CA VAL A 33 -6.29 -9.58 -0.56
C VAL A 33 -5.41 -9.77 -1.78
N VAL A 34 -5.75 -9.08 -2.87
CA VAL A 34 -4.97 -9.08 -4.10
C VAL A 34 -4.27 -7.72 -4.20
N ILE A 35 -2.94 -7.72 -4.24
CA ILE A 35 -2.15 -6.49 -4.37
C ILE A 35 -1.59 -6.44 -5.78
N HIS A 36 -1.98 -5.42 -6.54
CA HIS A 36 -1.46 -5.12 -7.88
C HIS A 36 -0.27 -4.16 -7.77
N SER A 37 0.91 -4.69 -7.50
CA SER A 37 2.12 -3.88 -7.44
C SER A 37 3.40 -4.71 -7.62
N PRO A 38 4.34 -4.28 -8.50
CA PRO A 38 5.64 -4.93 -8.62
C PRO A 38 6.46 -4.86 -7.32
N LEU A 39 6.16 -3.88 -6.44
CA LEU A 39 6.81 -3.75 -5.13
C LEU A 39 6.58 -4.98 -4.24
N VAL A 40 5.50 -5.73 -4.47
CA VAL A 40 5.17 -6.88 -3.63
C VAL A 40 6.10 -8.08 -3.89
N HIS A 41 6.70 -8.15 -5.07
CA HIS A 41 7.65 -9.18 -5.44
C HIS A 41 9.10 -8.83 -5.04
N MET A 42 9.36 -7.54 -4.80
CA MET A 42 10.68 -7.07 -4.36
C MET A 42 11.03 -7.55 -2.95
N ASN A 43 12.28 -7.94 -2.77
CA ASN A 43 12.86 -8.20 -1.45
C ASN A 43 13.10 -6.89 -0.67
N THR A 44 13.53 -6.99 0.58
CA THR A 44 13.71 -5.82 1.46
C THR A 44 14.75 -4.83 0.93
N ASP A 45 15.85 -5.33 0.37
CA ASP A 45 16.93 -4.49 -0.18
C ASP A 45 16.50 -3.78 -1.47
N GLU A 46 15.79 -4.49 -2.34
CA GLU A 46 15.20 -3.94 -3.58
C GLU A 46 14.18 -2.84 -3.27
N LYS A 47 13.32 -3.06 -2.27
CA LYS A 47 12.35 -2.05 -1.81
C LYS A 47 13.05 -0.80 -1.29
N LYS A 48 14.12 -0.98 -0.50
CA LYS A 48 14.90 0.13 0.03
C LYS A 48 15.55 0.95 -1.09
N LYS A 49 16.13 0.26 -2.07
CA LYS A 49 16.73 0.92 -3.24
C LYS A 49 15.68 1.68 -4.06
N TRP A 50 14.55 1.03 -4.38
CA TRP A 50 13.45 1.67 -5.10
C TRP A 50 12.96 2.93 -4.39
N PHE A 51 12.83 2.87 -3.07
CA PHE A 51 12.40 4.01 -2.26
C PHE A 51 13.40 5.17 -2.36
N GLN A 52 14.70 4.90 -2.25
CA GLN A 52 15.76 5.92 -2.39
C GLN A 52 15.72 6.56 -3.80
N ASP A 53 15.70 5.74 -4.84
CA ASP A 53 15.65 6.19 -6.23
C ASP A 53 14.41 7.10 -6.50
N GLU A 54 13.24 6.72 -5.98
CA GLU A 54 12.00 7.51 -6.16
C GLU A 54 12.00 8.82 -5.37
N VAL A 55 12.59 8.83 -4.17
CA VAL A 55 12.76 10.06 -3.38
C VAL A 55 13.68 11.03 -4.11
N GLU A 56 14.79 10.54 -4.67
CA GLU A 56 15.76 11.33 -5.46
C GLU A 56 15.13 11.87 -6.75
N LYS A 57 14.33 11.06 -7.46
CA LYS A 57 13.54 11.50 -8.62
C LYS A 57 12.47 12.55 -8.29
N GLY A 58 12.22 12.80 -7.01
CA GLY A 58 11.33 13.86 -6.57
C GLY A 58 9.87 13.44 -6.40
N ASN A 59 9.61 12.16 -6.13
CA ASN A 59 8.27 11.68 -5.84
C ASN A 59 7.67 12.45 -4.65
N LYS A 60 6.63 13.26 -4.94
CA LYS A 60 6.01 14.18 -3.98
C LYS A 60 5.38 13.44 -2.79
N VAL A 61 4.81 12.27 -3.03
CA VAL A 61 4.14 11.47 -1.99
C VAL A 61 5.18 10.94 -1.01
N LEU A 62 6.28 10.37 -1.50
CA LEU A 62 7.33 9.85 -0.63
C LEU A 62 7.99 10.97 0.20
N LYS A 63 8.21 12.15 -0.39
CA LYS A 63 8.73 13.32 0.34
C LYS A 63 7.80 13.76 1.47
N GLN A 64 6.49 13.77 1.23
CA GLN A 64 5.50 14.09 2.27
C GLN A 64 5.52 13.07 3.40
N ILE A 65 5.63 11.78 3.08
CA ILE A 65 5.74 10.70 4.08
C ILE A 65 7.00 10.88 4.91
N VAL A 66 8.16 11.10 4.28
CA VAL A 66 9.44 11.32 4.98
C VAL A 66 9.34 12.55 5.90
N ALA A 67 8.75 13.64 5.43
CA ALA A 67 8.57 14.85 6.23
C ALA A 67 7.65 14.61 7.43
N ALA A 68 6.52 13.94 7.23
CA ALA A 68 5.57 13.61 8.30
C ALA A 68 6.22 12.70 9.36
N VAL A 69 6.92 11.66 8.92
CA VAL A 69 7.65 10.75 9.81
C VAL A 69 8.75 11.49 10.57
N GLY A 70 9.52 12.34 9.89
CA GLY A 70 10.55 13.17 10.52
C GLY A 70 9.98 14.11 11.60
N GLU A 71 8.79 14.67 11.37
CA GLU A 71 8.09 15.49 12.35
C GLU A 71 7.62 14.67 13.56
N CYS A 72 7.12 13.44 13.36
CA CYS A 72 6.76 12.56 14.47
C CYS A 72 7.95 12.16 15.34
N TYR A 73 9.15 12.06 14.75
CA TYR A 73 10.38 11.74 15.48
C TYR A 73 11.14 12.95 16.01
N ARG A 74 10.71 14.19 15.68
CA ARG A 74 11.13 15.38 16.40
C ARG A 74 10.44 15.39 17.77
N ILE A 75 11.02 14.65 18.70
CA ILE A 75 10.75 14.84 20.12
C ILE A 75 11.40 16.20 20.50
N PRO A 76 10.67 17.12 21.16
CA PRO A 76 11.24 18.38 21.65
C PRO A 76 12.36 18.17 22.68
#